data_AF-A0AAF1BV72-F1
#
_entry.id   AF-A0AAF1BV72-F1
#
_cell.length_a   1.000
_cell.length_b   1.000
_cell.length_c   1.000
_cell.angle_alpha   90.00
_cell.angle_beta   90.00
_cell.angle_gamma   90.00
#
_symmetry.space_group_name_H-M   'P 1'
#
loop_
_entity.id
_entity.type
_entity.pdbx_description
1 polymer ?
#
loop_
_entity_poly.entity_id
_entity_poly.type
_entity_poly.pdbx_seq_one_letter_code
_entity_poly.pdbx_strand_id
1 'polypeptide(L)'
;MIGGRQANKPSIEEFKKAAPNASIIYVSAQSDNYFEDIKEMTTFIGELYDKQSDAEALNKELDEKIEETKNLVSEKDKTMMFIQTNGGDLSLHGPGGRYDFLYNPIGFKSSEGDSEDKTASHGNQISFEYISKANPSMILVMDRGAAISNGEDATKVDVLKTDVTNNVDAVKDDNIFELNSVRWYLNSGGHASAIGQLEELQGFLNEVK
;
A
#
# COMPACT_ATOMS: atom_id res chain seq x y z
N MET A 1 -18.97 -5.63 11.63
CA MET A 1 -17.87 -4.75 11.21
C MET A 1 -17.89 -4.69 9.68
N ILE A 2 -17.81 -3.51 9.08
CA ILE A 2 -17.84 -3.31 7.62
C ILE A 2 -16.80 -2.26 7.22
N GLY A 3 -16.25 -2.36 6.01
CA GLY A 3 -15.25 -1.41 5.53
C GLY A 3 -15.28 -1.23 4.01
N GLY A 4 -14.61 -0.17 3.54
CA GLY A 4 -14.42 0.11 2.12
C GLY A 4 -15.69 -0.04 1.28
N ARG A 5 -15.65 -0.90 0.27
CA ARG A 5 -16.76 -1.09 -0.70
C ARG A 5 -18.05 -1.65 -0.07
N GLN A 6 -17.98 -2.27 1.11
CA GLN A 6 -19.15 -2.80 1.82
C GLN A 6 -19.92 -1.71 2.57
N ALA A 7 -19.28 -0.56 2.86
CA ALA A 7 -19.87 0.55 3.58
C ALA A 7 -20.74 1.46 2.69
N ASN A 8 -21.56 0.86 1.81
CA ASN A 8 -22.49 1.58 0.94
C ASN A 8 -23.94 1.48 1.45
N LYS A 9 -24.77 2.44 1.05
CA LYS A 9 -26.17 2.55 1.51
C LYS A 9 -26.99 1.26 1.30
N PRO A 10 -27.01 0.63 0.11
CA PRO A 10 -27.72 -0.63 -0.10
C PRO A 10 -27.30 -1.74 0.88
N SER A 11 -25.99 -1.92 1.09
CA SER A 11 -25.48 -2.97 1.97
C SER A 11 -25.86 -2.72 3.43
N ILE A 12 -25.74 -1.46 3.87
CA ILE A 12 -26.12 -1.05 5.23
C ILE A 12 -27.61 -1.30 5.49
N GLU A 13 -28.48 -1.01 4.53
CA GLU A 13 -29.92 -1.26 4.66
C GLU A 13 -30.24 -2.76 4.80
N GLU A 14 -29.56 -3.62 4.03
CA GLU A 14 -29.71 -5.07 4.16
C GLU A 14 -29.16 -5.61 5.49
N PHE A 15 -28.00 -5.12 5.95
CA PHE A 15 -27.48 -5.51 7.26
C PHE A 15 -28.42 -5.13 8.41
N LYS A 16 -29.05 -3.95 8.35
CA LYS A 16 -30.06 -3.53 9.33
C LYS A 16 -31.31 -4.40 9.31
N LYS A 17 -31.73 -4.90 8.15
CA LYS A 17 -32.86 -5.86 8.06
C LYS A 17 -32.50 -7.21 8.66
N ALA A 18 -31.30 -7.71 8.36
CA ALA A 18 -30.85 -9.02 8.81
C ALA A 18 -30.58 -9.07 10.33
N ALA A 19 -30.04 -7.99 10.90
CA ALA A 19 -29.69 -7.91 12.32
C ALA A 19 -30.06 -6.52 12.90
N PRO A 20 -31.36 -6.24 13.14
CA PRO A 20 -31.84 -4.90 13.51
C PRO A 20 -31.31 -4.38 14.85
N ASN A 21 -30.87 -5.27 15.74
CA ASN A 21 -30.35 -4.94 17.05
C ASN A 21 -28.81 -4.93 17.11
N ALA A 22 -28.12 -5.25 16.00
CA ALA A 22 -26.67 -5.27 15.96
C ALA A 22 -26.12 -3.88 15.61
N SER A 23 -25.07 -3.46 16.31
CA SER A 23 -24.32 -2.26 15.96
C SER A 23 -23.51 -2.48 14.68
N ILE A 24 -23.56 -1.51 13.76
CA ILE A 24 -22.69 -1.48 12.59
C ILE A 24 -21.45 -0.69 12.96
N ILE A 25 -20.31 -1.39 12.96
CA ILE A 25 -19.00 -0.83 13.25
C ILE A 25 -18.27 -0.66 11.93
N TYR A 26 -17.80 0.56 11.64
CA TYR A 26 -16.99 0.83 10.46
C TYR A 26 -15.53 0.57 10.79
N VAL A 27 -14.88 -0.26 9.98
CA VAL A 27 -13.49 -0.66 10.16
C VAL A 27 -12.74 -0.41 8.86
N SER A 28 -11.98 0.68 8.79
CA SER A 28 -11.20 1.07 7.62
C SER A 28 -10.11 2.05 8.02
N ALA A 29 -8.90 1.84 7.53
CA ALA A 29 -7.81 2.79 7.65
C ALA A 29 -7.88 3.83 6.52
N GLN A 30 -7.80 5.10 6.88
CA GLN A 30 -7.67 6.22 5.95
C GLN A 30 -6.22 6.32 5.47
N SER A 31 -6.03 6.81 4.24
CA SER A 31 -4.71 6.86 3.63
C SER A 31 -3.74 7.81 4.31
N ASP A 32 -4.23 8.91 4.88
CA ASP A 32 -3.47 9.95 5.57
C ASP A 32 -3.23 9.66 7.06
N ASN A 33 -3.83 8.59 7.60
CA ASN A 33 -3.67 8.15 8.99
C ASN A 33 -3.51 6.63 9.12
N TYR A 34 -2.98 5.98 8.09
CA TYR A 34 -3.11 4.54 7.85
C TYR A 34 -2.75 3.64 9.05
N PHE A 35 -1.54 3.81 9.60
CA PHE A 35 -1.08 2.98 10.71
C PHE A 35 -1.76 3.32 12.03
N GLU A 36 -2.10 4.58 12.26
CA GLU A 36 -2.78 4.99 13.48
C GLU A 36 -4.21 4.45 13.52
N ASP A 37 -4.95 4.55 12.40
CA ASP A 37 -6.29 3.95 12.31
C ASP A 37 -6.26 2.43 12.53
N ILE A 38 -5.20 1.74 12.07
CA ILE A 38 -5.00 0.31 12.35
C ILE A 38 -4.80 0.07 13.84
N LYS A 39 -4.01 0.91 14.52
CA LYS A 39 -3.77 0.79 15.97
C LYS A 39 -5.03 1.08 16.77
N GLU A 40 -5.76 2.14 16.44
CA GLU A 40 -7.05 2.48 17.06
C GLU A 40 -8.05 1.33 16.90
N MET A 41 -8.14 0.76 15.69
CA MET A 41 -9.01 -0.38 15.43
C MET A 41 -8.60 -1.63 16.21
N THR A 42 -7.29 -1.88 16.30
CA THR A 42 -6.74 -3.01 17.05
C THR A 42 -7.07 -2.89 18.54
N THR A 43 -6.89 -1.69 19.12
CA THR A 43 -7.28 -1.38 20.50
C THR A 43 -8.78 -1.56 20.71
N PHE A 44 -9.61 -0.98 19.84
CA PHE A 44 -11.06 -1.08 19.92
C PHE A 44 -11.54 -2.54 19.87
N ILE A 45 -10.98 -3.37 18.97
CA ILE A 45 -11.30 -4.80 18.90
C ILE A 45 -10.82 -5.52 20.17
N GLY A 46 -9.64 -5.16 20.68
CA GLY A 46 -9.13 -5.65 21.96
C GLY A 46 -10.11 -5.40 23.11
N GLU A 47 -10.60 -4.18 23.25
CA GLU A 47 -11.59 -3.81 24.27
C GLU A 47 -12.92 -4.56 24.10
N LEU A 48 -13.40 -4.69 22.85
CA LEU A 48 -14.67 -5.37 22.56
C LEU A 48 -14.69 -6.84 22.98
N TYR A 49 -13.53 -7.49 23.00
CA TYR A 49 -13.39 -8.92 23.31
C TYR A 49 -12.62 -9.21 24.62
N ASP A 50 -12.39 -8.21 25.47
CA ASP A 50 -11.60 -8.34 26.71
C ASP A 50 -10.16 -8.87 26.46
N LYS A 51 -9.54 -8.39 25.38
CA LYS A 51 -8.20 -8.74 24.86
C LYS A 51 -7.25 -7.53 24.81
N GLN A 52 -7.34 -6.62 25.77
CA GLN A 52 -6.56 -5.39 25.79
C GLN A 52 -5.04 -5.65 25.76
N SER A 53 -4.55 -6.62 26.54
CA SER A 53 -3.12 -6.98 26.55
C SER A 53 -2.62 -7.53 25.21
N ASP A 54 -3.46 -8.26 24.47
CA ASP A 54 -3.09 -8.78 23.15
C ASP A 54 -3.05 -7.63 22.13
N ALA A 55 -4.01 -6.70 22.20
CA ALA A 55 -4.03 -5.50 21.34
C ALA A 55 -2.84 -4.57 21.59
N GLU A 56 -2.45 -4.36 22.85
CA GLU A 56 -1.25 -3.59 23.21
C GLU A 56 0.03 -4.23 22.62
N ALA A 57 0.14 -5.56 22.69
CA ALA A 57 1.29 -6.27 22.13
C ALA A 57 1.36 -6.14 20.60
N LEU A 58 0.22 -6.28 19.91
CA LEU A 58 0.13 -6.11 18.46
C LEU A 58 0.46 -4.69 18.01
N ASN A 59 -0.03 -3.67 18.73
CA ASN A 59 0.29 -2.28 18.41
C ASN A 59 1.76 -1.97 18.61
N LYS A 60 2.38 -2.53 19.66
CA LYS A 60 3.82 -2.40 19.90
C LYS A 60 4.64 -3.05 18.77
N GLU A 61 4.26 -4.26 18.34
CA GLU A 61 4.90 -4.94 17.21
C GLU A 61 4.82 -4.09 15.93
N LEU A 62 3.67 -3.48 15.68
CA LEU A 62 3.48 -2.61 14.53
C LEU A 62 4.37 -1.37 14.59
N ASP A 63 4.44 -0.70 15.74
CA ASP A 63 5.32 0.48 15.93
C ASP A 63 6.80 0.10 15.74
N GLU A 64 7.25 -1.05 16.26
CA GLU A 64 8.61 -1.56 16.05
C GLU A 64 8.89 -1.80 14.56
N LYS A 65 7.98 -2.45 13.84
CA LYS A 65 8.13 -2.72 12.39
C LYS A 65 8.12 -1.46 11.54
N ILE A 66 7.32 -0.46 11.91
CA ILE A 66 7.32 0.85 11.24
C ILE A 66 8.68 1.51 11.40
N GLU A 67 9.23 1.54 12.62
CA GLU A 67 10.51 2.19 12.90
C GLU A 67 11.69 1.49 12.21
N GLU A 68 11.72 0.16 12.24
CA GLU A 68 12.70 -0.63 11.47
C GLU A 68 12.65 -0.29 9.97
N THR A 69 11.45 -0.20 9.40
CA THR A 69 11.27 0.09 7.98
C THR A 69 11.72 1.52 7.65
N LYS A 70 11.37 2.51 8.49
CA LYS A 70 11.83 3.90 8.34
C LYS A 70 13.35 4.01 8.34
N ASN A 71 14.02 3.28 9.24
CA ASN A 71 15.47 3.27 9.31
C ASN A 71 16.08 2.71 8.02
N LEU A 72 15.59 1.57 7.52
CA LEU A 72 16.04 1.00 6.25
C LEU A 72 15.83 1.96 5.06
N VAL A 73 14.68 2.63 5.00
CA VAL A 73 14.41 3.63 3.95
C VAL A 73 15.41 4.79 4.02
N SER A 74 15.68 5.30 5.24
CA SER A 74 16.60 6.42 5.45
C SER A 74 18.04 6.08 5.06
N GLU A 75 18.47 4.83 5.26
CA GLU A 75 19.82 4.36 4.93
C GLU A 75 20.06 4.26 3.41
N LYS A 76 19.01 4.05 2.60
CA LYS A 76 19.15 3.89 1.15
C LYS A 76 19.38 5.19 0.39
N ASP A 77 18.81 6.31 0.87
CA ASP A 77 18.86 7.61 0.21
C ASP A 77 18.51 7.56 -1.30
N LYS A 78 17.50 6.76 -1.66
CA LYS A 78 17.07 6.48 -3.04
C LYS A 78 15.65 6.96 -3.30
N THR A 79 15.36 7.40 -4.52
CA THR A 79 13.99 7.72 -4.94
C THR A 79 13.19 6.47 -5.28
N MET A 80 11.88 6.53 -5.06
CA MET A 80 10.94 5.44 -5.25
C MET A 80 9.75 5.91 -6.10
N MET A 81 9.36 5.07 -7.07
CA MET A 81 8.09 5.20 -7.78
C MET A 81 7.21 3.99 -7.46
N PHE A 82 5.96 4.23 -7.04
CA PHE A 82 4.99 3.16 -6.88
C PHE A 82 4.03 3.13 -8.08
N ILE A 83 4.07 2.02 -8.82
CA ILE A 83 3.26 1.78 -10.01
C ILE A 83 2.24 0.68 -9.72
N GLN A 84 0.98 0.96 -10.04
CA GLN A 84 -0.05 -0.08 -10.16
C GLN A 84 -0.22 -0.45 -11.63
N THR A 85 -0.21 -1.75 -11.94
CA THR A 85 -0.57 -2.26 -13.28
C THR A 85 -2.00 -2.77 -13.30
N ASN A 86 -2.67 -2.68 -14.45
CA ASN A 86 -4.00 -3.23 -14.66
C ASN A 86 -4.25 -3.51 -16.15
N GLY A 87 -3.99 -4.74 -16.62
CA GLY A 87 -4.25 -5.11 -18.01
C GLY A 87 -3.49 -4.27 -19.05
N GLY A 88 -2.27 -3.84 -18.70
CA GLY A 88 -1.40 -2.98 -19.52
C GLY A 88 -1.42 -1.50 -19.17
N ASP A 89 -2.42 -1.02 -18.44
CA ASP A 89 -2.43 0.36 -17.92
C ASP A 89 -1.47 0.50 -16.74
N LEU A 90 -0.81 1.67 -16.66
CA LEU A 90 0.10 2.04 -15.57
C LEU A 90 -0.47 3.26 -14.82
N SER A 91 -0.61 3.11 -13.51
CA SER A 91 -1.01 4.20 -12.61
C SER A 91 0.08 4.48 -11.58
N LEU A 92 0.54 5.72 -11.54
CA LEU A 92 1.40 6.23 -10.48
C LEU A 92 0.60 6.46 -9.20
N HIS A 93 1.13 5.98 -8.09
CA HIS A 93 0.68 6.36 -6.75
C HIS A 93 1.79 7.11 -6.03
N GLY A 94 1.56 8.40 -5.76
CA GLY A 94 2.51 9.29 -5.11
C GLY A 94 1.99 9.81 -3.76
N PRO A 95 2.69 10.79 -3.17
CA PRO A 95 2.27 11.44 -1.94
C PRO A 95 0.82 11.97 -2.00
N GLY A 96 0.15 11.94 -0.85
CA GLY A 96 -1.25 12.35 -0.65
C GLY A 96 -2.31 11.41 -1.24
N GLY A 97 -1.89 10.33 -1.91
CA GLY A 97 -2.80 9.35 -2.51
C GLY A 97 -3.14 8.18 -1.60
N ARG A 98 -3.67 7.10 -2.20
CA ARG A 98 -4.12 5.90 -1.46
C ARG A 98 -3.03 5.27 -0.58
N TYR A 99 -1.79 5.34 -1.03
CA TYR A 99 -0.63 4.71 -0.40
C TYR A 99 0.31 5.76 0.20
N ASP A 100 -0.23 6.88 0.67
CA ASP A 100 0.55 7.96 1.27
C ASP A 100 1.43 7.46 2.42
N PHE A 101 1.02 6.40 3.13
CA PHE A 101 1.79 5.76 4.19
C PHE A 101 3.23 5.38 3.81
N LEU A 102 3.51 5.12 2.51
CA LEU A 102 4.87 4.88 2.02
C LEU A 102 5.75 6.13 2.11
N TYR A 103 5.16 7.30 1.87
CA TYR A 103 5.83 8.60 1.89
C TYR A 103 5.75 9.20 3.31
N ASN A 104 4.55 9.36 3.85
CA ASN A 104 4.25 9.78 5.22
C ASN A 104 3.48 8.65 5.92
N PRO A 105 4.01 7.83 6.86
CA PRO A 105 5.14 8.08 7.76
C PRO A 105 6.42 7.26 7.47
N ILE A 106 6.44 6.39 6.46
CA ILE A 106 7.60 5.50 6.21
C ILE A 106 8.82 6.25 5.64
N GLY A 107 8.61 7.33 4.90
CA GLY A 107 9.69 8.24 4.50
C GLY A 107 10.34 7.93 3.15
N PHE A 108 9.73 7.13 2.28
CA PHE A 108 10.24 6.98 0.91
C PHE A 108 10.27 8.33 0.21
N LYS A 109 11.34 8.61 -0.54
CA LYS A 109 11.43 9.81 -1.38
C LYS A 109 10.75 9.55 -2.71
N SER A 110 9.75 10.33 -3.07
CA SER A 110 9.09 10.21 -4.38
C SER A 110 10.07 10.58 -5.51
N SER A 111 10.07 9.81 -6.60
CA SER A 111 10.78 10.18 -7.84
C SER A 111 10.24 11.46 -8.48
N GLU A 112 9.01 11.82 -8.13
CA GLU A 112 8.32 12.99 -8.67
C GLU A 112 8.70 14.30 -7.97
N GLY A 113 9.46 14.22 -6.87
CA GLY A 113 9.71 15.34 -5.98
C GLY A 113 8.50 15.72 -5.13
N ASP A 114 8.60 16.89 -4.49
CA ASP A 114 7.58 17.44 -3.59
C ASP A 114 6.47 18.15 -4.36
N SER A 115 5.77 17.45 -5.26
CA SER A 115 4.60 18.05 -5.91
C SER A 115 3.48 18.22 -4.88
N GLU A 116 2.99 19.45 -4.71
CA GLU A 116 1.82 19.74 -3.85
C GLU A 116 0.53 19.06 -4.36
N ASP A 117 0.53 18.58 -5.60
CA ASP A 117 -0.59 17.87 -6.21
C ASP A 117 -0.67 16.44 -5.67
N LYS A 118 -1.65 16.23 -4.77
CA LYS A 118 -2.00 14.90 -4.27
C LYS A 118 -2.33 13.97 -5.43
N THR A 119 -1.76 12.77 -5.43
CA THR A 119 -2.22 11.75 -6.39
C THR A 119 -3.64 11.33 -6.07
N ALA A 120 -4.46 11.09 -7.10
CA ALA A 120 -5.83 10.65 -6.90
C ALA A 120 -5.87 9.28 -6.19
N SER A 121 -7.02 8.93 -5.58
CA SER A 121 -7.19 7.62 -4.93
C SER A 121 -6.97 6.43 -5.88
N HIS A 122 -7.19 6.63 -7.18
CA HIS A 122 -6.97 5.65 -8.25
C HIS A 122 -5.58 5.74 -8.90
N GLY A 123 -4.72 6.64 -8.41
CA GLY A 123 -3.45 7.00 -9.04
C GLY A 123 -3.65 7.86 -10.28
N ASN A 124 -2.53 8.33 -10.82
CA ASN A 124 -2.49 9.11 -12.06
C ASN A 124 -1.96 8.21 -13.18
N GLN A 125 -2.66 8.16 -14.32
CA GLN A 125 -2.19 7.37 -15.45
C GLN A 125 -0.85 7.92 -15.97
N ILE A 126 0.12 7.04 -16.21
CA ILE A 126 1.46 7.39 -16.68
C ILE A 126 1.85 6.54 -17.90
N SER A 127 2.91 6.95 -18.61
CA SER A 127 3.50 6.22 -19.72
C SER A 127 4.91 5.71 -19.39
N PHE A 128 5.48 4.86 -20.24
CA PHE A 128 6.87 4.42 -20.09
C PHE A 128 7.88 5.57 -20.23
N GLU A 129 7.60 6.56 -21.08
CA GLU A 129 8.42 7.77 -21.23
C GLU A 129 8.42 8.61 -19.95
N TYR A 130 7.30 8.61 -19.24
CA TYR A 130 7.20 9.30 -17.95
C TYR A 130 8.11 8.63 -16.90
N ILE A 131 8.10 7.29 -16.81
CA ILE A 131 9.02 6.53 -15.93
C ILE A 131 10.47 6.82 -16.32
N SER A 132 10.78 6.81 -17.61
CA SER A 132 12.12 7.12 -18.14
C SER A 132 12.60 8.52 -17.76
N LYS A 133 11.71 9.51 -17.86
CA LYS A 133 12.00 10.90 -17.48
C LYS A 133 12.19 11.09 -15.98
N ALA A 134 11.38 10.43 -15.15
CA ALA A 134 11.49 10.49 -13.70
C ALA A 134 12.73 9.76 -13.17
N ASN A 135 13.17 8.71 -13.88
CA ASN A 135 14.34 7.89 -13.57
C ASN A 135 14.43 7.47 -12.08
N PRO A 136 13.42 6.74 -11.55
CA PRO A 136 13.45 6.29 -10.16
C PRO A 136 14.61 5.33 -9.89
N SER A 137 15.19 5.40 -8.69
CA SER A 137 16.18 4.43 -8.21
C SER A 137 15.57 3.09 -7.77
N MET A 138 14.31 3.11 -7.35
CA MET A 138 13.53 1.94 -6.94
C MET A 138 12.12 2.01 -7.54
N ILE A 139 11.59 0.87 -7.97
CA ILE A 139 10.17 0.75 -8.35
C ILE A 139 9.50 -0.29 -7.46
N LEU A 140 8.45 0.12 -6.75
CA LEU A 140 7.46 -0.80 -6.23
C LEU A 140 6.40 -0.98 -7.29
N VAL A 141 6.03 -2.22 -7.61
CA VAL A 141 4.96 -2.51 -8.56
C VAL A 141 3.91 -3.42 -7.94
N MET A 142 2.64 -3.10 -8.16
CA MET A 142 1.53 -3.92 -7.70
C MET A 142 0.55 -4.16 -8.84
N ASP A 143 0.24 -5.43 -9.12
CA ASP A 143 -0.70 -5.77 -10.18
C ASP A 143 -2.14 -5.90 -9.67
N ARG A 144 -2.97 -4.91 -9.99
CA ARG A 144 -4.40 -4.92 -9.67
C ARG A 144 -5.14 -6.01 -10.43
N GLY A 145 -4.75 -6.30 -11.66
CA GLY A 145 -5.34 -7.36 -12.49
C GLY A 145 -5.25 -8.70 -11.76
N ALA A 146 -4.05 -9.06 -11.29
CA ALA A 146 -3.84 -10.25 -10.46
C ALA A 146 -4.71 -10.26 -9.19
N ALA A 147 -4.84 -9.13 -8.49
CA ALA A 147 -5.61 -9.07 -7.25
C ALA A 147 -7.10 -9.40 -7.43
N ILE A 148 -7.71 -8.95 -8.53
CA ILE A 148 -9.17 -9.06 -8.73
C ILE A 148 -9.60 -10.27 -9.58
N SER A 149 -8.66 -10.91 -10.28
CA SER A 149 -8.91 -12.03 -11.19
C SER A 149 -8.42 -13.38 -10.64
N ASN A 150 -7.99 -13.45 -9.38
CA ASN A 150 -7.27 -14.60 -8.82
C ASN A 150 -6.03 -14.99 -9.65
N GLY A 151 -5.36 -13.99 -10.24
CA GLY A 151 -4.15 -14.16 -11.04
C GLY A 151 -4.38 -14.49 -12.52
N GLU A 152 -5.62 -14.64 -12.99
CA GLU A 152 -5.89 -14.93 -14.41
C GLU A 152 -5.46 -13.78 -15.34
N ASP A 153 -5.62 -12.53 -14.90
CA ASP A 153 -5.26 -11.32 -15.64
C ASP A 153 -3.93 -10.71 -15.14
N ALA A 154 -3.02 -11.55 -14.66
CA ALA A 154 -1.76 -11.08 -14.10
C ALA A 154 -0.83 -10.45 -15.17
N THR A 155 -0.43 -9.21 -14.95
CA THR A 155 0.59 -8.48 -15.70
C THR A 155 1.96 -8.72 -15.06
N LYS A 156 2.86 -9.38 -15.78
CA LYS A 156 4.23 -9.61 -15.31
C LYS A 156 4.97 -8.30 -15.07
N VAL A 157 5.78 -8.24 -14.01
CA VAL A 157 6.67 -7.11 -13.70
C VAL A 157 7.57 -6.69 -14.87
N ASP A 158 7.96 -7.64 -15.73
CA ASP A 158 8.75 -7.40 -16.94
C ASP A 158 8.10 -6.43 -17.93
N VAL A 159 6.80 -6.13 -17.80
CA VAL A 159 6.13 -5.08 -18.59
C VAL A 159 6.85 -3.72 -18.45
N LEU A 160 7.52 -3.49 -17.32
CA LEU A 160 8.29 -2.27 -17.07
C LEU A 160 9.68 -2.29 -17.72
N LYS A 161 10.13 -3.42 -18.28
CA LYS A 161 11.46 -3.60 -18.90
C LYS A 161 11.32 -3.49 -20.43
N THR A 162 11.38 -2.26 -20.94
CA THR A 162 11.22 -1.91 -22.37
C THR A 162 12.44 -1.16 -22.90
N ASP A 163 12.53 -0.96 -24.22
CA ASP A 163 13.58 -0.12 -24.81
C ASP A 163 13.56 1.34 -24.31
N VAL A 164 12.39 1.82 -23.84
CA VAL A 164 12.22 3.18 -23.31
C VAL A 164 12.71 3.31 -21.87
N THR A 165 12.58 2.23 -21.09
CA THR A 165 12.87 2.19 -19.65
C THR A 165 14.18 1.47 -19.31
N ASN A 166 14.86 0.84 -20.27
CA ASN A 166 16.11 0.10 -20.03
C ASN A 166 17.24 0.92 -19.38
N ASN A 167 17.22 2.24 -19.52
CA ASN A 167 18.20 3.15 -18.94
C ASN A 167 17.79 3.71 -17.57
N VAL A 168 16.57 3.39 -17.09
CA VAL A 168 16.10 3.77 -15.76
C VAL A 168 16.94 3.07 -14.69
N ASP A 169 17.35 3.80 -13.65
CA ASP A 169 18.21 3.29 -12.58
C ASP A 169 17.63 2.03 -11.93
N ALA A 170 16.35 2.05 -11.54
CA ALA A 170 15.67 0.87 -11.00
C ALA A 170 15.72 -0.35 -11.94
N VAL A 171 15.65 -0.15 -13.26
CA VAL A 171 15.68 -1.24 -14.25
C VAL A 171 17.09 -1.79 -14.40
N LYS A 172 18.12 -0.92 -14.48
CA LYS A 172 19.52 -1.33 -14.61
C LYS A 172 20.03 -2.07 -13.37
N ASP A 173 19.62 -1.61 -12.19
CA ASP A 173 20.08 -2.16 -10.92
C ASP A 173 19.25 -3.38 -10.47
N ASP A 174 18.16 -3.68 -11.18
CA ASP A 174 17.16 -4.70 -10.86
C ASP A 174 16.45 -4.42 -9.51
N ASN A 175 16.24 -3.12 -9.21
CA ASN A 175 15.53 -2.63 -8.03
C ASN A 175 14.03 -2.44 -8.33
N ILE A 176 13.40 -3.45 -8.93
CA ILE A 176 11.95 -3.50 -9.17
C ILE A 176 11.36 -4.61 -8.33
N PHE A 177 10.43 -4.28 -7.43
CA PHE A 177 9.84 -5.23 -6.51
C PHE A 177 8.34 -5.38 -6.73
N GLU A 178 7.92 -6.62 -7.00
CA GLU A 178 6.52 -6.99 -7.16
C GLU A 178 5.88 -7.26 -5.79
N LEU A 179 4.95 -6.40 -5.41
CA LEU A 179 4.20 -6.46 -4.16
C LEU A 179 3.09 -7.50 -4.24
N ASN A 180 2.74 -8.10 -3.09
CA ASN A 180 1.58 -8.99 -3.00
C ASN A 180 0.26 -8.22 -3.26
N SER A 181 -0.28 -8.36 -4.46
CA SER A 181 -1.41 -7.53 -4.89
C SER A 181 -2.68 -7.72 -4.06
N VAL A 182 -2.94 -8.93 -3.53
CA VAL A 182 -4.09 -9.18 -2.64
C VAL A 182 -3.91 -8.43 -1.32
N ARG A 183 -2.72 -8.51 -0.71
CA ARG A 183 -2.40 -7.82 0.55
C ARG A 183 -2.55 -6.30 0.38
N TRP A 184 -1.93 -5.74 -0.64
CA TRP A 184 -1.86 -4.30 -0.85
C TRP A 184 -3.17 -3.69 -1.39
N TYR A 185 -3.91 -4.42 -2.24
CA TYR A 185 -5.13 -3.90 -2.88
C TYR A 185 -6.42 -4.26 -2.14
N LEU A 186 -6.57 -5.51 -1.69
CA LEU A 186 -7.84 -6.03 -1.14
C LEU A 186 -7.87 -6.07 0.39
N ASN A 187 -6.73 -6.40 1.03
CA ASN A 187 -6.67 -6.63 2.47
C ASN A 187 -6.01 -5.49 3.28
N SER A 188 -5.77 -4.35 2.63
CA SER A 188 -5.20 -3.17 3.27
C SER A 188 -6.08 -2.65 4.41
N GLY A 189 -5.45 -2.23 5.52
CA GLY A 189 -6.12 -1.60 6.67
C GLY A 189 -6.33 -2.51 7.89
N GLY A 190 -5.74 -3.72 7.91
CA GLY A 190 -5.71 -4.60 9.08
C GLY A 190 -4.29 -4.86 9.57
N HIS A 191 -4.12 -5.14 10.87
CA HIS A 191 -2.81 -5.34 11.52
C HIS A 191 -1.93 -6.36 10.79
N ALA A 192 -2.40 -7.58 10.59
CA ALA A 192 -1.63 -8.63 9.90
C ALA A 192 -1.28 -8.27 8.44
N SER A 193 -2.14 -7.49 7.77
CA SER A 193 -1.82 -6.98 6.43
C SER A 193 -0.69 -5.97 6.49
N ALA A 194 -0.76 -5.00 7.41
CA ALA A 194 0.24 -3.97 7.60
C ALA A 194 1.61 -4.55 7.99
N ILE A 195 1.65 -5.53 8.89
CA ILE A 195 2.89 -6.25 9.23
C ILE A 195 3.53 -6.83 7.97
N GLY A 196 2.80 -7.62 7.18
CA GLY A 196 3.44 -8.20 6.00
C GLY A 196 3.68 -7.23 4.85
N GLN A 197 3.00 -6.07 4.80
CA GLN A 197 3.39 -4.97 3.90
C GLN A 197 4.75 -4.41 4.31
N LEU A 198 4.98 -4.19 5.61
CA LEU A 198 6.26 -3.75 6.14
C LEU A 198 7.34 -4.82 5.91
N GLU A 199 7.06 -6.10 6.15
CA GLU A 199 8.02 -7.18 5.88
C GLU A 199 8.40 -7.28 4.40
N GLU A 200 7.44 -7.12 3.47
CA GLU A 200 7.71 -7.06 2.02
C GLU A 200 8.65 -5.88 1.69
N LEU A 201 8.40 -4.70 2.27
CA LEU A 201 9.28 -3.54 2.09
C LEU A 201 10.67 -3.77 2.68
N GLN A 202 10.76 -4.33 3.89
CA GLN A 202 12.03 -4.63 4.56
C GLN A 202 12.85 -5.65 3.74
N GLY A 203 12.22 -6.71 3.25
CA GLY A 203 12.84 -7.70 2.37
C GLY A 203 13.43 -7.05 1.13
N PHE A 204 12.64 -6.24 0.43
CA PHE A 204 13.11 -5.49 -0.73
C PHE A 204 14.27 -4.56 -0.38
N LEU A 205 14.13 -3.71 0.65
CA LEU A 205 15.16 -2.75 1.05
C LEU A 205 16.48 -3.44 1.39
N ASN A 206 16.47 -4.64 1.97
CA ASN A 206 17.72 -5.36 2.24
C ASN A 206 18.46 -5.81 0.97
N GLU A 207 17.76 -5.97 -0.15
CA GLU A 207 18.33 -6.42 -1.43
C GLU A 207 18.65 -5.26 -2.39
N VAL A 208 18.04 -4.08 -2.19
CA VAL A 208 18.30 -2.89 -3.00
C VAL A 208 19.77 -2.52 -2.98
N LYS A 209 20.37 -2.49 -4.18
CA LYS A 209 21.73 -2.02 -4.47
C LYS A 209 21.79 -0.50 -4.47
#